data_AF-A0A2V8DF06-F1
#
_entry.id   AF-A0A2V8DF06-F1
#
_cell.length_a   1.000
_cell.length_b   1.000
_cell.length_c   1.000
_cell.angle_alpha   90.00
_cell.angle_beta   90.00
_cell.angle_gamma   90.00
#
_symmetry.space_group_name_H-M   'P 1'
#
loop_
_entity.id
_entity.type
_entity.pdbx_description
1 polymer ?
#
loop_
_entity_poly.entity_id
_entity_poly.type
_entity_poly.pdbx_seq_one_letter_code
_entity_poly.pdbx_strand_id
1 'polypeptide(L)'
;MLLARAGRRDAAETIVAELHQKAQQSYVSPLEFALVAMNLGQTDAAFEWLNRACEEGVPALTVLAVTPAADPVRHDPRFAVVLKKIGLEDVSPAV
;
A
#
# COMPACT_ATOMS: atom_id res chain seq x y z
N MET A 1 12.89 -14.02 17.67
CA MET A 1 12.45 -13.30 16.46
C MET A 1 10.95 -12.90 16.47
N LEU A 2 10.07 -13.49 17.31
CA LEU A 2 8.63 -13.17 17.34
C LEU A 2 8.28 -11.77 17.90
N LEU A 3 9.00 -11.30 18.91
CA LEU A 3 8.76 -10.01 19.57
C LEU A 3 8.98 -8.80 18.63
N ALA A 4 9.92 -8.91 17.69
CA ALA A 4 10.20 -7.84 16.72
C ALA A 4 9.04 -7.67 15.72
N ARG A 5 8.35 -8.75 15.35
CA ARG A 5 7.14 -8.68 14.50
C ARG A 5 5.92 -8.15 15.24
N ALA A 6 5.75 -8.54 16.51
CA ALA A 6 4.65 -8.04 17.35
C ALA A 6 4.80 -6.53 17.65
N GLY A 7 5.98 -6.07 18.06
CA GLY A 7 6.22 -4.64 18.32
C GLY A 7 6.12 -3.75 17.08
N ARG A 8 6.42 -4.28 15.88
CA ARG A 8 6.18 -3.56 14.61
C ARG A 8 4.70 -3.54 14.22
N ARG A 9 3.89 -4.47 14.72
CA ARG A 9 2.45 -4.55 14.46
C ARG A 9 1.67 -3.54 15.31
N ASP A 10 2.00 -3.38 16.58
CA ASP A 10 1.35 -2.37 17.43
C ASP A 10 1.69 -0.95 16.96
N ALA A 11 2.95 -0.71 16.59
CA ALA A 11 3.37 0.55 15.99
C ALA A 11 2.69 0.81 14.63
N ALA A 12 2.48 -0.26 13.84
CA ALA A 12 1.76 -0.19 12.57
C ALA A 12 0.30 0.25 12.75
N GLU A 13 -0.40 -0.40 13.67
CA GLU A 13 -1.80 -0.09 13.98
C GLU A 13 -1.95 1.34 14.52
N THR A 14 -0.96 1.82 15.29
CA THR A 14 -0.91 3.21 15.76
C THR A 14 -0.79 4.21 14.61
N ILE A 15 0.14 4.00 13.66
CA ILE A 15 0.31 4.91 12.52
C ILE A 15 -0.92 4.91 11.61
N VAL A 16 -1.54 3.74 11.40
CA VAL A 16 -2.80 3.64 10.63
C VAL A 16 -3.95 4.34 11.34
N ALA A 17 -4.03 4.25 12.67
CA ALA A 17 -5.03 4.97 13.46
C ALA A 17 -4.81 6.49 13.41
N GLU A 18 -3.56 6.97 13.46
CA GLU A 18 -3.23 8.39 13.29
C GLU A 18 -3.62 8.89 11.89
N LEU A 19 -3.38 8.09 10.85
CA LEU A 19 -3.81 8.42 9.50
C LEU A 19 -5.35 8.45 9.38
N HIS A 20 -6.06 7.56 10.06
CA HIS A 20 -7.54 7.62 10.13
C HIS A 20 -8.02 8.89 10.85
N GLN A 21 -7.37 9.29 11.94
CA GLN A 21 -7.70 10.54 12.63
C GLN A 21 -7.44 11.76 11.74
N LYS A 22 -6.33 11.76 10.98
CA LYS A 22 -6.07 12.80 9.97
C LYS A 22 -7.11 12.79 8.85
N ALA A 23 -7.52 11.61 8.39
CA ALA A 23 -8.56 11.44 7.36
C ALA A 23 -9.92 12.05 7.78
N GLN A 24 -10.19 12.19 9.08
CA GLN A 24 -11.38 12.87 9.59
C GLN A 24 -11.30 14.40 9.51
N GLN A 25 -10.10 14.97 9.43
CA GLN A 25 -9.86 16.41 9.40
C GLN A 25 -9.48 16.92 8.00
N SER A 26 -8.85 16.08 7.18
CA SER A 26 -8.45 16.38 5.82
C SER A 26 -8.45 15.12 4.97
N TYR A 27 -8.69 15.23 3.66
CA TYR A 27 -8.63 14.07 2.77
C TYR A 27 -7.23 13.45 2.80
N VAL A 28 -7.14 12.18 3.22
CA VAL A 28 -5.94 11.37 3.14
C VAL A 28 -6.16 10.33 2.06
N SER A 29 -5.25 10.30 1.08
CA SER A 29 -5.34 9.35 -0.03
C SER A 29 -5.24 7.90 0.47
N PRO A 30 -6.09 6.97 -0.01
CA PRO A 30 -5.94 5.54 0.27
C PRO A 30 -4.55 4.98 -0.04
N LEU A 31 -3.81 5.64 -0.95
CA LEU A 31 -2.41 5.30 -1.27
C LEU A 31 -1.47 5.49 -0.06
N GLU A 32 -1.67 6.51 0.77
CA GLU A 32 -0.83 6.75 1.96
C GLU A 32 -0.98 5.60 2.96
N PHE A 33 -2.20 5.10 3.15
CA PHE A 33 -2.47 3.93 3.98
C PHE A 33 -1.81 2.67 3.41
N ALA A 34 -1.86 2.49 2.09
CA ALA A 34 -1.21 1.38 1.42
C ALA A 34 0.31 1.41 1.60
N LEU A 35 0.96 2.57 1.40
CA LEU A 35 2.41 2.75 1.55
C LEU A 35 2.88 2.47 2.98
N VAL A 36 2.11 2.93 3.96
CA VAL A 36 2.40 2.69 5.38
C VAL A 36 2.29 1.19 5.67
N ALA A 37 1.18 0.54 5.28
CA ALA A 37 1.00 -0.90 5.45
C ALA A 37 2.12 -1.72 4.78
N MET A 38 2.58 -1.31 3.59
CA MET A 38 3.72 -1.91 2.90
C MET A 38 5.03 -1.79 3.69
N ASN A 39 5.37 -0.59 4.18
CA ASN A 39 6.59 -0.37 5.00
C ASN A 39 6.58 -1.21 6.29
N LEU A 40 5.39 -1.47 6.82
CA LEU A 40 5.19 -2.25 8.04
C LEU A 40 5.18 -3.76 7.77
N GLY A 41 5.25 -4.18 6.50
CA GLY A 41 5.22 -5.59 6.09
C GLY A 41 3.83 -6.22 6.21
N GLN A 42 2.77 -5.41 6.30
CA GLN A 42 1.39 -5.83 6.35
C GLN A 42 0.82 -5.92 4.92
N THR A 43 1.28 -6.94 4.18
CA THR A 43 0.93 -7.15 2.77
C THR A 43 -0.58 -7.19 2.53
N ASP A 44 -1.35 -7.87 3.39
CA ASP A 44 -2.80 -7.99 3.21
C ASP A 44 -3.52 -6.65 3.37
N ALA A 45 -3.20 -5.89 4.42
CA ALA A 45 -3.75 -4.56 4.63
C ALA A 45 -3.35 -3.60 3.50
N ALA A 46 -2.12 -3.70 2.99
CA ALA A 46 -1.69 -2.92 1.84
C ALA A 46 -2.58 -3.19 0.61
N PHE A 47 -2.91 -4.45 0.33
CA PHE A 47 -3.79 -4.81 -0.79
C PHE A 47 -5.23 -4.33 -0.62
N GLU A 48 -5.76 -4.27 0.60
CA GLU A 48 -7.08 -3.68 0.86
C GLU A 48 -7.10 -2.19 0.49
N TRP A 49 -6.10 -1.44 0.95
CA TRP A 49 -5.97 -0.01 0.63
C TRP A 49 -5.68 0.25 -0.84
N LEU A 50 -4.88 -0.61 -1.49
CA LEU A 50 -4.63 -0.52 -2.93
C LEU A 50 -5.89 -0.75 -3.76
N ASN A 51 -6.73 -1.73 -3.38
CA ASN A 51 -8.00 -1.95 -4.07
C ASN A 51 -8.92 -0.73 -3.92
N ARG A 52 -9.00 -0.16 -2.72
CA ARG A 52 -9.77 1.07 -2.50
C ARG A 52 -9.24 2.26 -3.30
N ALA A 53 -7.91 2.43 -3.37
CA ALA A 53 -7.29 3.45 -4.21
C ALA A 53 -7.63 3.26 -5.70
N CYS A 54 -7.74 2.01 -6.17
CA CYS A 54 -8.17 1.71 -7.53
C CYS A 54 -9.65 2.09 -7.75
N GLU A 55 -10.52 1.78 -6.78
CA GLU A 55 -11.96 2.12 -6.85
C GLU A 55 -12.20 3.63 -6.82
N GLU A 56 -11.43 4.37 -6.03
CA GLU A 56 -11.47 5.83 -5.97
C GLU A 56 -10.79 6.49 -7.19
N GLY A 57 -10.17 5.71 -8.08
CA GLY A 57 -9.54 6.22 -9.30
C GLY A 57 -8.31 7.10 -9.03
N VAL A 58 -7.57 6.82 -7.95
CA VAL A 58 -6.45 7.66 -7.51
C VAL A 58 -5.30 7.60 -8.54
N PRO A 59 -4.96 8.70 -9.23
CA PRO A 59 -3.95 8.70 -10.31
C PRO A 59 -2.52 8.48 -9.81
N ALA A 60 -2.28 8.60 -8.50
CA ALA A 60 -0.97 8.43 -7.87
C ALA A 60 -0.52 6.96 -7.75
N LEU A 61 -1.31 5.99 -8.23
CA LEU A 61 -0.96 4.56 -8.21
C LEU A 61 0.25 4.21 -9.09
N THR A 62 0.65 5.10 -10.01
CA THR A 62 1.93 5.02 -10.73
C THR A 62 3.14 5.06 -9.81
N VAL A 63 3.05 5.66 -8.61
CA VAL A 63 4.18 5.70 -7.65
C VAL A 63 4.59 4.30 -7.19
N LEU A 64 3.66 3.33 -7.25
CA LEU A 64 3.93 1.94 -6.88
C LEU A 64 4.95 1.26 -7.80
N ALA A 65 5.04 1.71 -9.05
CA ALA A 65 6.04 1.22 -10.00
C ALA A 65 7.46 1.66 -9.65
N VAL A 66 7.63 2.77 -8.91
CA VAL A 66 8.94 3.37 -8.60
C VAL A 66 9.31 3.34 -7.12
N THR A 67 8.35 3.07 -6.22
CA THR A 67 8.62 3.11 -4.77
C THR A 67 9.25 1.79 -4.29
N PRO A 68 10.38 1.82 -3.56
CA PRO A 68 10.98 0.61 -2.97
C PRO A 68 10.10 -0.06 -1.93
N ALA A 69 9.19 0.71 -1.30
CA ALA A 69 8.23 0.16 -0.35
C ALA A 69 7.28 -0.86 -1.00
N ALA A 70 7.11 -0.82 -2.34
CA ALA A 70 6.30 -1.79 -3.07
C ALA A 70 7.04 -3.11 -3.36
N ASP A 71 8.35 -3.22 -3.13
CA ASP A 71 9.11 -4.44 -3.44
C ASP A 71 8.54 -5.71 -2.80
N PRO A 72 8.06 -5.70 -1.53
CA PRO A 72 7.41 -6.87 -0.94
C PRO A 72 6.10 -7.27 -1.62
N VAL A 73 5.36 -6.31 -2.19
CA VAL A 73 4.09 -6.59 -2.89
C VAL A 73 4.30 -6.88 -4.38
N ARG A 74 5.40 -6.43 -5.00
CA ARG A 74 5.73 -6.71 -6.42
C ARG A 74 5.81 -8.20 -6.74
N HIS A 75 6.25 -9.01 -5.78
CA HIS A 75 6.33 -10.46 -5.93
C HIS A 75 5.00 -11.19 -5.66
N ASP A 76 3.97 -10.48 -5.18
CA ASP A 76 2.66 -11.06 -4.91
C ASP A 76 1.81 -11.02 -6.19
N PRO A 77 1.19 -12.15 -6.61
CA PRO A 77 0.36 -12.20 -7.81
C PRO A 77 -0.84 -11.24 -7.78
N ARG A 78 -1.29 -10.79 -6.59
CA ARG A 78 -2.33 -9.77 -6.44
C ARG A 78 -1.88 -8.41 -6.98
N PHE A 79 -0.59 -8.12 -7.02
CA PHE A 79 -0.07 -6.85 -7.54
C PHE A 79 -0.30 -6.69 -9.04
N ALA A 80 -0.18 -7.77 -9.82
CA ALA A 80 -0.52 -7.76 -11.24
C ALA A 80 -1.99 -7.42 -11.49
N VAL A 81 -2.90 -7.86 -10.60
CA VAL A 81 -4.32 -7.53 -10.65
C VAL A 81 -4.56 -6.04 -10.36
N VAL A 82 -3.84 -5.48 -9.38
CA VAL A 82 -3.88 -4.04 -9.08
C VAL A 82 -3.39 -3.23 -10.27
N LEU A 83 -2.25 -3.58 -10.89
CA LEU A 83 -1.72 -2.91 -12.08
C LEU A 83 -2.69 -2.96 -13.26
N LYS A 84 -3.36 -4.09 -13.48
CA LYS A 84 -4.37 -4.23 -14.53
C LYS A 84 -5.59 -3.34 -14.29
N LYS A 85 -6.06 -3.23 -13.04
CA LYS A 85 -7.20 -2.36 -12.68
C LYS A 85 -6.94 -0.88 -12.96
N ILE A 86 -5.68 -0.46 -12.94
CA ILE A 86 -5.27 0.94 -13.15
C ILE A 86 -4.68 1.19 -14.55
N GLY A 87 -4.71 0.19 -15.45
CA GLY A 87 -4.22 0.33 -16.82
C GLY A 87 -2.70 0.41 -16.96
N LEU A 88 -1.92 -0.07 -15.97
CA LEU A 88 -0.44 -0.11 -15.99
C LEU A 88 0.11 -1.47 -16.43
N GLU A 89 -0.61 -2.20 -17.28
CA GLU A 89 -0.22 -3.54 -17.75
C GLU A 89 1.10 -3.59 -18.54
N ASP A 90 1.69 -2.43 -18.86
CA ASP A 90 2.92 -2.30 -19.68
C ASP A 90 4.12 -1.72 -18.91
N VAL A 91 4.13 -1.75 -17.57
CA VAL A 91 5.37 -1.49 -16.82
C VAL A 91 6.14 -2.80 -16.69
N SER A 92 6.70 -3.24 -17.82
CA SER A 92 7.68 -4.33 -17.85
C SER A 92 8.78 -4.03 -16.83
N PRO A 93 9.17 -4.98 -15.95
CA PRO A 93 10.29 -4.76 -15.04
C PRO A 93 11.52 -4.51 -15.91
N ALA A 94 12.02 -3.26 -15.89
CA ALA A 94 13.25 -2.92 -16.57
C ALA A 94 14.35 -3.89 -16.07
N VAL A 95 14.97 -4.53 -17.05
CA VAL A 95 16.03 -5.54 -16.97
C VAL A 95 17.18 -5.15 -16.04
#